data_AF-A0A7Z7YRZ0-F1
#
_entry.id   AF-A0A7Z7YRZ0-F1
#
_cell.length_a   1.000
_cell.length_b   1.000
_cell.length_c   1.000
_cell.angle_alpha   90.00
_cell.angle_beta   90.00
_cell.angle_gamma   90.00
#
_symmetry.space_group_name_H-M   'P 1'
#
loop_
_entity.id
_entity.type
_entity.pdbx_description
1 polymer ?
#
loop_
_entity_poly.entity_id
_entity_poly.type
_entity_poly.pdbx_seq_one_letter_code
_entity_poly.pdbx_strand_id
1 'polypeptide(L)'
;MQMQHLMVGYPKYYQTADYALRLSVMADTATMRMKALHFWDKHGISAASEAFGVSCRTLYWWRQLLNKEGPEGLIPHSKAP
;
A
#
# COMPACT_ATOMS: atom_id res chain seq x y z
N MET A 1 14.03 -17.45 16.25
CA MET A 1 14.84 -16.77 15.22
C MET A 1 14.17 -15.44 14.91
N GLN A 2 14.72 -14.37 15.48
CA GLN A 2 14.18 -13.01 15.37
C GLN A 2 14.70 -12.40 14.06
N MET A 3 13.89 -12.47 13.00
CA MET A 3 14.25 -11.85 11.71
C MET A 3 14.05 -10.34 11.78
N GLN A 4 15.09 -9.65 12.24
CA GLN A 4 15.24 -8.21 12.05
C GLN A 4 15.92 -7.97 10.71
N HIS A 5 15.13 -7.71 9.66
CA HIS A 5 15.59 -7.12 8.41
C HIS A 5 14.39 -6.43 7.74
N LEU A 6 14.01 -5.26 8.25
CA LEU A 6 12.97 -4.43 7.62
C LEU A 6 13.49 -3.02 7.34
N MET A 7 14.71 -2.95 6.80
CA MET A 7 15.25 -1.74 6.18
C MET A 7 15.94 -2.13 4.87
N VAL A 8 15.17 -2.68 3.93
CA VAL A 8 15.58 -2.75 2.52
C VAL A 8 15.02 -1.49 1.86
N GLY A 9 15.92 -0.70 1.27
CA GLY A 9 15.69 0.65 0.76
C GLY A 9 14.34 0.84 0.08
N TYR A 10 13.55 1.75 0.65
CA TYR A 10 12.26 2.17 0.11
C TYR A 10 12.51 2.87 -1.22
N PRO A 11 12.08 2.30 -2.36
CA PRO A 11 12.20 3.01 -3.61
C PRO A 11 11.25 4.20 -3.56
N LYS A 12 11.72 5.31 -4.13
CA LYS A 12 11.22 6.68 -4.00
C LYS A 12 9.88 6.91 -4.72
N TYR A 13 8.93 5.98 -4.61
CA TYR A 13 7.62 6.05 -5.27
C TYR A 13 6.65 7.05 -4.59
N TYR A 14 6.99 7.52 -3.39
CA TYR A 14 6.19 8.47 -2.60
C TYR A 14 6.42 9.95 -2.98
N GLN A 15 6.78 10.25 -4.23
CA GLN A 15 6.93 11.64 -4.66
C GLN A 15 5.54 12.26 -4.85
N THR A 16 5.17 13.14 -3.92
CA THR A 16 3.80 13.50 -3.55
C THR A 16 2.95 14.15 -4.66
N ALA A 17 3.60 14.71 -5.69
CA ALA A 17 2.91 15.40 -6.80
C ALA A 17 2.43 14.44 -7.90
N ASP A 18 3.26 13.47 -8.30
CA ASP A 18 2.88 12.42 -9.26
C ASP A 18 1.84 11.46 -8.65
N TYR A 19 1.95 11.27 -7.34
CA TYR A 19 1.05 10.51 -6.46
C TYR A 19 -0.40 11.01 -6.47
N ALA A 20 -0.64 12.30 -6.27
CA ALA A 20 -1.99 12.86 -6.22
C ALA A 20 -2.69 12.77 -7.59
N LEU A 21 -1.94 12.95 -8.68
CA LEU A 21 -2.44 12.90 -10.04
C LEU A 21 -2.77 11.46 -10.47
N ARG A 22 -1.93 10.48 -10.11
CA ARG A 22 -2.23 9.05 -10.33
C ARG A 22 -3.43 8.59 -9.49
N LEU A 23 -3.53 9.01 -8.22
CA LEU A 23 -4.66 8.66 -7.36
C LEU A 23 -6.01 9.15 -7.89
N SER A 24 -6.06 10.32 -8.56
CA SER A 24 -7.33 10.79 -9.15
C SER A 24 -7.76 9.98 -10.37
N VAL A 25 -6.85 9.23 -10.98
CA VAL A 25 -7.10 8.37 -12.16
C VAL A 25 -7.35 6.91 -11.75
N MET A 26 -6.94 6.50 -10.55
CA MET A 26 -7.10 5.13 -10.05
C MET A 26 -8.50 4.85 -9.50
N ALA A 27 -8.94 3.59 -9.57
CA ALA A 27 -10.19 3.14 -8.95
C ALA A 27 -10.20 3.44 -7.43
N ASP A 28 -11.37 3.75 -6.86
CA ASP A 28 -11.54 4.14 -5.44
C ASP A 28 -10.86 3.18 -4.45
N THR A 29 -10.85 1.89 -4.80
CA THR A 29 -10.20 0.82 -4.05
C THR A 29 -8.67 0.88 -4.06
N ALA A 30 -8.04 1.23 -5.18
CA ALA A 30 -6.58 1.42 -5.24
C ALA A 30 -6.15 2.63 -4.40
N THR A 31 -6.93 3.71 -4.44
CA THR A 31 -6.70 4.90 -3.61
C THR A 31 -6.76 4.57 -2.12
N MET A 32 -7.73 3.76 -1.69
CA MET A 32 -7.82 3.29 -0.31
C MET A 32 -6.59 2.46 0.09
N ARG A 33 -6.19 1.50 -0.75
CA ARG A 33 -5.02 0.64 -0.50
C ARG A 33 -3.74 1.46 -0.33
N MET A 34 -3.57 2.46 -1.18
CA MET A 34 -2.41 3.35 -1.14
C MET A 34 -2.41 4.23 0.13
N LYS A 35 -3.57 4.77 0.53
CA LYS A 35 -3.72 5.49 1.81
C LYS A 35 -3.36 4.60 3.01
N ALA A 36 -3.77 3.34 3.00
CA ALA A 36 -3.45 2.38 4.06
C ALA A 36 -1.94 2.12 4.16
N LEU A 37 -1.25 1.96 3.02
CA LEU A 37 0.20 1.78 2.99
C LEU A 37 0.96 3.03 3.48
N HIS A 38 0.49 4.24 3.14
CA HIS A 38 1.08 5.48 3.64
C HIS A 38 0.80 5.68 5.14
N PHE A 39 -0.38 5.28 5.63
CA PHE A 39 -0.68 5.31 7.05
C PHE A 39 0.19 4.32 7.83
N TRP A 40 0.43 3.13 7.27
CA TRP A 40 1.38 2.17 7.82
C TRP A 40 2.78 2.78 7.96
N ASP A 41 3.28 3.48 6.94
CA ASP A 41 4.61 4.11 7.00
C ASP A 41 4.77 5.07 8.20
N LYS A 42 3.71 5.81 8.53
CA LYS A 42 3.70 6.80 9.63
C LYS A 42 3.37 6.23 11.01
N HIS A 43 2.46 5.25 11.09
CA HIS A 43 1.86 4.80 12.35
C HIS A 43 2.12 3.33 12.69
N GLY A 44 2.72 2.57 11.77
CA GLY A 44 2.96 1.13 11.95
C GLY A 44 1.80 0.25 11.46
N ILE A 45 2.07 -1.04 11.34
CA ILE A 45 1.18 -1.98 10.63
C ILE A 45 -0.10 -2.28 11.42
N SER A 46 -0.01 -2.39 12.74
CA SER A 46 -1.18 -2.67 13.59
C SER A 46 -2.17 -1.52 13.55
N ALA A 47 -1.67 -0.28 13.63
CA ALA A 47 -2.52 0.92 13.53
C ALA A 47 -3.18 1.02 12.15
N ALA A 48 -2.46 0.70 11.07
CA ALA A 48 -3.04 0.65 9.73
C ALA A 48 -4.09 -0.47 9.57
N SER A 49 -3.85 -1.63 10.18
CA SER A 49 -4.80 -2.75 10.16
C SER A 49 -6.12 -2.36 10.83
N GLU A 50 -6.04 -1.71 11.99
CA GLU A 50 -7.19 -1.24 12.74
C GLU A 50 -7.93 -0.10 12.04
N ALA A 51 -7.20 0.93 11.58
CA ALA A 51 -7.79 2.11 10.95
C ALA A 51 -8.49 1.80 9.61
N PHE A 52 -8.01 0.81 8.86
CA PHE A 52 -8.55 0.44 7.56
C PHE A 52 -9.37 -0.86 7.58
N GLY A 53 -9.50 -1.51 8.75
CA GLY A 53 -10.28 -2.75 8.90
C GLY A 53 -9.76 -3.92 8.06
N VAL A 54 -8.47 -3.95 7.73
CA VAL A 54 -7.85 -4.99 6.89
C VAL A 54 -6.78 -5.74 7.66
N SER A 55 -6.60 -7.02 7.36
CA SER A 55 -5.57 -7.82 8.04
C SER A 55 -4.15 -7.32 7.74
N CYS A 56 -3.23 -7.47 8.69
CA CYS A 56 -1.79 -7.20 8.47
C CYS A 56 -1.24 -7.95 7.26
N ARG A 57 -1.71 -9.18 7.00
CA ARG A 57 -1.32 -9.98 5.83
C ARG A 57 -1.73 -9.30 4.53
N THR A 58 -2.92 -8.71 4.49
CA THR A 58 -3.42 -7.95 3.33
C THR A 58 -2.53 -6.72 3.07
N LEU A 59 -2.14 -6.00 4.12
CA LEU A 59 -1.23 -4.84 4.00
C LEU A 59 0.15 -5.25 3.45
N TYR A 60 0.73 -6.34 3.95
CA TYR A 60 1.98 -6.88 3.42
C TYR A 60 1.86 -7.26 1.95
N TRP A 61 0.75 -7.90 1.57
CA TRP A 61 0.50 -8.29 0.19
C TRP A 61 0.38 -7.09 -0.75
N TRP A 62 -0.34 -6.03 -0.36
CA TRP A 62 -0.41 -4.79 -1.13
C TRP A 62 0.96 -4.13 -1.29
N ARG A 63 1.79 -4.15 -0.26
CA ARG A 63 3.15 -3.63 -0.35
C ARG A 63 4.03 -4.45 -1.29
N GLN A 64 3.85 -5.77 -1.32
CA GLN A 64 4.54 -6.64 -2.27
C GLN A 64 4.11 -6.34 -3.71
N LEU A 65 2.81 -6.13 -3.95
CA LEU A 65 2.27 -5.72 -5.25
C LEU A 65 2.86 -4.38 -5.70
N LEU A 66 2.87 -3.39 -4.79
CA LEU A 66 3.45 -2.07 -5.06
C LEU A 66 4.92 -2.14 -5.45
N ASN A 67 5.72 -2.97 -4.76
CA ASN A 67 7.14 -3.14 -5.07
C ASN A 67 7.38 -3.86 -6.41
N LYS A 68 6.48 -4.75 -6.82
CA LYS A 68 6.63 -5.58 -8.01
C LYS A 68 6.11 -4.90 -9.27
N GLU A 69 4.95 -4.26 -9.17
CA GLU A 69 4.15 -3.79 -10.31
C GLU A 69 3.89 -2.29 -10.26
N GLY A 70 4.38 -1.59 -9.24
CA GLY A 70 4.10 -0.17 -9.05
C GLY A 70 2.66 0.08 -8.57
N PRO A 71 2.20 1.34 -8.62
CA PRO A 71 0.84 1.71 -8.22
C PRO A 71 -0.23 0.91 -8.97
N GLU A 72 0.01 0.56 -10.24
CA GLU A 72 -0.92 -0.21 -11.08
C GLU A 72 -1.31 -1.55 -10.44
N GLY A 73 -0.38 -2.22 -9.73
CA GLY A 73 -0.65 -3.49 -9.04
C GLY A 73 -1.61 -3.38 -7.84
N LEU A 74 -1.91 -2.16 -7.38
CA LEU A 74 -2.92 -1.94 -6.33
C LEU A 74 -4.35 -1.89 -6.87
N ILE A 75 -4.54 -1.78 -8.19
CA ILE A 75 -5.85 -1.81 -8.82
C ILE A 75 -6.41 -3.24 -8.70
N PRO A 76 -7.63 -3.44 -8.18
CA PRO A 76 -8.20 -4.78 -8.11
C PRO A 76 -8.40 -5.34 -9.52
N HIS A 77 -7.74 -6.46 -9.80
CA HIS A 77 -7.87 -7.18 -11.06
C HIS A 77 -9.20 -7.95 -11.18
N SER A 78 -9.91 -8.18 -10.05
CA SER A 78 -11.20 -8.87 -10.02
C SER A 78 -12.31 -7.93 -9.56
N LYS A 79 -13.30 -7.73 -10.44
CA LYS A 79 -14.60 -7.10 -10.15
C LYS A 79 -15.69 -8.16 -9.95
N ALA A 80 -15.38 -9.24 -9.23
CA ALA A 80 -16.42 -10.21 -8.91
C ALA A 80 -17.36 -9.59 -7.86
N PRO A 81 -18.66 -9.46 -8.15
CA PRO A 81 -19.65 -8.86 -7.25
C PRO A 81 -19.86 -9.66 -5.96
#